data_AF-A0A533ZYK7-F1
#
_entry.id   AF-A0A533ZYK7-F1
#
_cell.length_a   1.000
_cell.length_b   1.000
_cell.length_c   1.000
_cell.angle_alpha   90.00
_cell.angle_beta   90.00
_cell.angle_gamma   90.00
#
_symmetry.space_group_name_H-M   'P 1'
#
loop_
_entity.id
_entity.type
_entity.pdbx_description
1 polymer ?
#
loop_
_entity_poly.entity_id
_entity_poly.type
_entity_poly.pdbx_seq_one_letter_code
_entity_poly.pdbx_strand_id
1 'polypeptide(L)' 'MGKKVIKETIETDKIVRITFDVPLSLRKAFKLKATSDDKEMKQAFYELMRGYADGKFKLN' A
#
# COMPACT_ATOMS: atom_id res chain seq x y z
N MET A 1 -22.92 -3.87 21.71
CA MET A 1 -22.77 -3.62 20.26
C MET A 1 -21.40 -4.09 19.80
N GLY A 2 -21.29 -5.32 19.28
CA GLY A 2 -20.01 -5.87 18.81
C GLY A 2 -19.63 -5.25 17.46
N LYS A 3 -18.46 -4.62 17.37
CA LYS A 3 -17.90 -4.13 16.11
C LYS A 3 -17.69 -5.33 15.19
N LYS A 4 -18.40 -5.35 14.07
CA LYS A 4 -18.27 -6.36 13.01
C LYS A 4 -16.90 -6.16 12.35
N VAL A 5 -15.90 -6.92 12.77
CA VAL A 5 -14.58 -6.94 12.12
C VAL A 5 -14.77 -7.66 10.79
N ILE A 6 -14.78 -6.89 9.70
CA ILE A 6 -14.77 -7.44 8.35
C ILE A 6 -13.37 -8.01 8.14
N LYS A 7 -13.18 -9.30 8.37
CA LYS A 7 -12.00 -10.01 7.90
C LYS A 7 -12.13 -10.14 6.39
N GLU A 8 -11.51 -9.21 5.64
CA GLU A 8 -11.26 -9.42 4.22
C GLU A 8 -10.48 -10.74 4.10
N THR A 9 -11.16 -11.77 3.61
CA THR A 9 -10.54 -13.05 3.32
C THR A 9 -9.74 -12.84 2.04
N ILE A 10 -8.43 -12.64 2.18
CA ILE A 10 -7.54 -12.48 1.04
C ILE A 10 -7.44 -13.84 0.35
N GLU A 11 -8.14 -14.01 -0.77
CA GLU A 11 -7.96 -15.16 -1.65
C GLU A 11 -6.51 -15.15 -2.15
N THR A 12 -5.67 -15.99 -1.55
CA THR A 12 -4.22 -16.04 -1.81
C THR A 12 -3.90 -16.34 -3.27
N ASP A 13 -4.80 -17.01 -4.00
CA ASP A 13 -4.66 -17.34 -5.42
C ASP A 13 -4.74 -16.12 -6.36
N LYS A 14 -5.10 -14.94 -5.86
CA LYS A 14 -5.16 -13.69 -6.64
C LYS A 14 -4.00 -12.74 -6.35
N ILE A 15 -3.03 -13.14 -5.53
CA ILE A 15 -1.88 -12.28 -5.17
C ILE A 15 -0.86 -12.27 -6.31
N VAL A 16 -0.78 -11.15 -7.02
CA VAL A 16 0.26 -10.91 -8.04
C VAL A 16 1.48 -10.27 -7.39
N ARG A 17 2.65 -10.88 -7.53
CA ARG A 17 3.93 -10.27 -7.14
C ARG A 17 4.41 -9.37 -8.26
N ILE A 18 4.58 -8.09 -7.96
CA ILE A 18 5.13 -7.09 -8.88
C ILE A 18 6.50 -6.64 -8.35
N THR A 19 7.46 -6.56 -9.26
CA THR A 19 8.79 -6.01 -8.99
C THR A 19 9.02 -4.90 -10.00
N PHE A 20 9.45 -3.72 -9.55
CA PHE A 20 9.68 -2.57 -10.39
C PHE A 20 10.85 -1.76 -9.84
N ASP A 21 11.58 -1.13 -10.75
CA ASP A 21 12.68 -0.26 -10.38
C ASP A 21 12.15 1.12 -9.96
N VAL A 22 12.75 1.67 -8.90
CA VAL A 22 12.44 3.01 -8.41
C VAL A 22 13.71 3.80 -8.19
N PRO A 23 13.68 5.13 -8.40
CA PRO A 23 14.76 6.01 -7.98
C PRO A 23 15.10 5.80 -6.50
N LEU A 24 16.38 5.84 -6.16
CA LEU A 24 16.86 5.63 -4.79
C LEU A 24 16.24 6.62 -3.79
N SER A 25 16.04 7.87 -4.21
CA SER A 25 15.39 8.92 -3.42
C SER A 25 13.95 8.54 -3.06
N LEU A 26 13.19 8.05 -4.04
CA LEU A 26 11.81 7.62 -3.83
C LEU A 26 11.73 6.43 -2.88
N ARG A 27 12.62 5.44 -3.03
CA ARG A 27 12.70 4.30 -2.10
C ARG A 27 12.96 4.74 -0.66
N LYS A 28 13.88 5.69 -0.45
CA LYS A 28 14.19 6.23 0.88
C LYS A 28 13.00 6.96 1.49
N ALA A 29 12.34 7.81 0.70
CA ALA A 29 11.14 8.53 1.14
C ALA A 29 10.01 7.57 1.54
N PHE A 30 9.79 6.52 0.74
CA PHE A 30 8.82 5.47 1.06
C PHE A 30 9.13 4.75 2.36
N LYS A 31 10.40 4.38 2.58
CA LYS A 31 10.82 3.70 3.81
C LYS A 31 10.57 4.57 5.03
N LEU A 32 10.91 5.85 4.97
CA LEU A 32 10.67 6.82 6.05
C LEU A 32 9.18 6.95 6.36
N LYS A 33 8.34 7.10 5.34
CA LYS A 33 6.89 7.20 5.51
C LYS A 33 6.29 5.93 6.13
N ALA A 34 6.66 4.76 5.62
CA ALA A 34 6.21 3.49 6.18
C ALA A 34 6.61 3.31 7.65
N THR A 35 7.84 3.71 8.01
CA THR A 35 8.33 3.67 9.39
C THR A 35 7.54 4.63 10.29
N SER A 36 7.27 5.85 9.80
CA SER A 36 6.48 6.85 10.53
C SER A 36 5.04 6.41 10.78
N ASP A 37 4.48 5.59 9.89
CA ASP A 37 3.09 5.12 9.97
C ASP A 37 2.98 3.76 10.67
N ASP A 38 4.08 3.21 11.22
CA ASP A 38 4.20 1.86 11.82
C ASP A 38 3.68 0.74 10.90
N LYS A 39 4.08 0.80 9.62
CA LYS A 39 3.64 -0.14 8.58
C LYS A 39 4.80 -0.69 7.79
N GLU A 40 4.59 -1.85 7.17
CA GLU A 40 5.53 -2.35 6.18
C GLU A 40 5.46 -1.49 4.90
N MET A 41 6.60 -1.31 4.22
CA MET A 41 6.66 -0.59 2.93
C MET A 41 5.67 -1.10 1.90
N LYS A 42 5.42 -2.42 1.85
CA LYS A 42 4.46 -3.03 0.92
C LYS A 42 3.02 -2.57 1.18
N GLN A 43 2.65 -2.38 2.45
CA GLN A 43 1.33 -1.89 2.83
C GLN A 43 1.17 -0.42 2.49
N ALA A 44 2.19 0.41 2.80
CA ALA A 44 2.20 1.82 2.43
C ALA A 44 2.10 2.01 0.91
N PHE A 45 2.80 1.19 0.13
CA PHE A 45 2.70 1.19 -1.32
C PHE A 45 1.31 0.76 -1.81
N TYR A 46 0.75 -0.31 -1.24
CA TYR A 46 -0.61 -0.76 -1.58
C TYR A 46 -1.65 0.32 -1.32
N GLU A 47 -1.59 1.00 -0.17
CA GLU A 47 -2.48 2.10 0.18
C GLU A 47 -2.36 3.28 -0.79
N LEU A 48 -1.13 3.60 -1.23
CA LEU A 48 -0.92 4.62 -2.25
C LEU A 48 -1.57 4.22 -3.58
N MET A 49 -1.29 3.01 -4.07
CA MET A 49 -1.84 2.53 -5.35
C MET A 49 -3.37 2.45 -5.29
N ARG A 50 -3.93 2.00 -4.16
CA ARG A 50 -5.37 2.00 -3.92
C ARG A 50 -5.94 3.42 -3.93
N GLY A 51 -5.28 4.38 -3.28
CA GLY A 51 -5.69 5.78 -3.30
C GLY A 51 -5.70 6.39 -4.70
N TYR A 52 -4.73 6.03 -5.54
CA TYR A 52 -4.71 6.42 -6.94
C TYR A 52 -5.86 5.77 -7.73
N ALA A 53 -6.04 4.45 -7.60
CA ALA A 53 -7.09 3.71 -8.29
C ALA A 53 -8.51 4.15 -7.89
N ASP A 54 -8.71 4.46 -6.60
CA ASP A 54 -9.96 4.99 -6.05
C ASP A 54 -10.19 6.48 -6.42
N GLY A 55 -9.23 7.13 -7.08
CA GLY A 55 -9.32 8.53 -7.52
C GLY A 55 -9.18 9.56 -6.39
N LYS A 56 -8.65 9.19 -5.22
CA LYS A 56 -8.41 10.12 -4.10
C LYS A 56 -7.40 11.22 -4.45
N PHE A 57 -6.49 10.91 -5.37
CA PHE A 57 -5.57 11.87 -5.96
C PHE A 57 -5.29 11.47 -7.41
N LYS A 58 -4.85 12.45 -8.21
CA LYS A 58 -4.46 12.24 -9.61
C LYS A 58 -2.97 12.52 -9.75
N LEU A 59 -2.32 11.74 -10.60
CA LEU A 59 -1.00 12.07 -11.10
C LEU A 59 -1.23 13.03 -12.27
N ASN A 60 -0.74 14.26 -12.14
CA ASN A 60 -0.82 15.29 -13.18
C ASN A 60 0.16 14.99 -14.31
#